data_AF-A0A834TCC2-F1
#
_entry.id   AF-A0A834TCC2-F1
#
_cell.length_a   1.000
_cell.length_b   1.000
_cell.length_c   1.000
_cell.angle_alpha   90.00
_cell.angle_beta   90.00
_cell.angle_gamma   90.00
#
_symmetry.space_group_name_H-M   'P 1'
#
loop_
_entity.id
_entity.type
_entity.pdbx_description
1 polymer ?
#
loop_
_entity_poly.entity_id
_entity_poly.type
_entity_poly.pdbx_seq_one_letter_code
_entity_poly.pdbx_strand_id
1 'polypeptide(L)'
;MQIPSIHVLEYATQILSVILALLDDSDESVQLTAVSCLLMILESSPNDAVEPILLNLSIRLRNLQTSMNAKMRASSFAAFGVLSNYGIGAQREAFVEQVHAAVPRLVLHLHDEDISVRQACRNTLKRVFPLMEIEGLLGPLNTHSFLSDHRSNYEDFLRDIAKQFIQHLPSRADTYMASTVQAFDAPWPIIQANAIYFSSSMLSLSDDQHILALYYTQVFGLLVGKMSRSPDAVVRATCSAALGLLLKFTSLCLDRVDSGRRNHNPESTKD
;
A
#
# COMPACT_ATOMS: atom_id res chain seq x y z
N MET A 1 22.60 -18.01 19.29
CA MET A 1 22.18 -19.39 19.61
C MET A 1 21.41 -19.90 18.42
N GLN A 2 21.91 -20.92 17.73
CA GLN A 2 21.27 -21.50 16.55
C GLN A 2 20.37 -22.63 17.06
N ILE A 3 19.05 -22.43 17.02
CA ILE A 3 18.10 -23.44 17.48
C ILE A 3 18.17 -24.61 16.48
N PRO A 4 18.32 -25.88 16.92
CA PRO A 4 18.35 -27.02 16.01
C PRO A 4 17.04 -27.11 15.23
N SER A 5 17.12 -27.10 13.90
CA SER A 5 15.97 -27.01 12.98
C SER A 5 14.93 -28.11 13.15
N ILE A 6 15.32 -29.29 13.65
CA ILE A 6 14.45 -30.46 13.81
C ILE A 6 13.43 -30.28 14.96
N HIS A 7 13.83 -29.67 16.08
CA HIS A 7 12.92 -29.48 17.22
C HIS A 7 11.96 -28.30 17.02
N VAL A 8 12.33 -27.32 16.20
CA VAL A 8 11.45 -26.17 15.88
C VAL A 8 10.20 -26.63 15.12
N LEU A 9 10.33 -27.64 14.27
CA LEU A 9 9.21 -28.22 13.52
C LEU A 9 8.25 -28.99 14.42
N GLU A 10 8.77 -29.74 15.40
CA GLU A 10 7.98 -30.57 16.32
C GLU A 10 7.06 -29.73 17.21
N TYR A 11 7.49 -28.53 17.60
CA TYR A 11 6.74 -27.63 18.48
C TYR A 11 6.25 -26.36 17.78
N ALA A 12 6.19 -26.36 16.44
CA ALA A 12 5.89 -25.17 15.65
C ALA A 12 4.58 -24.49 16.11
N THR A 13 3.51 -25.28 16.31
CA THR A 13 2.20 -24.77 16.74
C THR A 13 2.26 -24.09 18.11
N GLN A 14 2.95 -24.68 19.08
CA GLN A 14 3.09 -24.11 20.43
C GLN A 14 3.93 -22.84 20.40
N ILE A 15 5.05 -22.86 19.68
CA ILE A 15 5.95 -21.70 19.53
C ILE A 15 5.19 -20.54 18.86
N LEU A 16 4.48 -20.82 17.77
CA LEU A 16 3.68 -19.84 17.05
C LEU A 16 2.55 -19.26 17.92
N SER A 17 1.92 -20.08 18.75
CA SER A 17 0.87 -19.62 19.67
C SER A 17 1.41 -18.64 20.72
N VAL A 18 2.60 -18.92 21.28
CA VAL A 18 3.27 -18.02 22.22
C VAL A 18 3.67 -16.72 21.53
N ILE A 19 4.29 -16.81 20.36
CA ILE A 19 4.69 -15.63 19.58
C ILE A 19 3.49 -14.76 19.25
N LEU A 20 2.37 -15.36 18.81
CA LEU A 20 1.14 -14.64 18.50
C LEU A 20 0.66 -13.79 19.67
N ALA A 21 0.71 -14.32 20.90
CA ALA A 21 0.36 -13.58 22.10
C ALA A 21 1.35 -12.42 22.38
N LEU A 22 2.64 -12.66 22.19
CA LEU A 22 3.69 -11.66 22.42
C LEU A 22 3.74 -10.53 21.37
N LEU A 23 3.09 -10.68 20.22
CA LEU A 23 2.93 -9.58 19.25
C LEU A 23 2.07 -8.43 19.81
N ASP A 24 1.19 -8.71 20.76
CA ASP A 24 0.33 -7.72 21.44
C ASP A 24 0.89 -7.30 22.81
N ASP A 25 2.14 -7.64 23.12
CA ASP A 25 2.74 -7.28 24.41
C ASP A 25 2.82 -5.75 24.58
N SER A 26 2.63 -5.27 25.81
CA SER A 26 2.75 -3.85 26.14
C SER A 26 4.18 -3.31 26.00
N ASP A 27 5.19 -4.18 26.09
CA ASP A 27 6.60 -3.83 25.93
C ASP A 27 7.03 -3.98 24.46
N GLU A 28 7.35 -2.87 23.82
CA GLU A 28 7.79 -2.84 22.41
C GLU A 28 9.03 -3.70 22.16
N SER A 29 9.93 -3.86 23.14
CA SER A 29 11.11 -4.72 23.01
C SER A 29 10.74 -6.21 22.96
N VAL A 30 9.68 -6.59 23.68
CA VAL A 30 9.10 -7.94 23.64
C VAL A 30 8.42 -8.18 22.30
N GLN A 31 7.62 -7.22 21.82
CA GLN A 31 7.00 -7.29 20.49
C GLN A 31 8.07 -7.43 19.39
N LEU A 32 9.17 -6.68 19.49
CA LEU A 32 10.28 -6.75 18.52
C LEU A 32 10.99 -8.09 18.50
N THR A 33 11.17 -8.67 19.69
CA THR A 33 11.71 -10.02 19.81
C THR A 33 10.72 -11.02 19.21
N ALA A 34 9.43 -10.89 19.50
CA ALA A 34 8.38 -11.76 18.97
C ALA A 34 8.31 -11.74 17.44
N VAL A 35 8.28 -10.56 16.81
CA VAL A 35 8.23 -10.47 15.34
C VAL A 35 9.52 -10.96 14.67
N SER A 36 10.67 -10.75 15.31
CA SER A 36 11.95 -11.26 14.81
C SER A 36 11.99 -12.80 14.88
N CYS A 37 11.52 -13.37 15.99
CA CYS A 37 11.36 -14.81 16.14
C CYS A 37 10.36 -15.39 15.14
N LEU A 38 9.22 -14.71 14.95
CA LEU A 38 8.21 -15.11 13.96
C LEU A 38 8.82 -15.23 12.57
N LEU A 39 9.58 -14.22 12.14
CA LEU A 39 10.21 -14.23 10.81
C LEU A 39 11.16 -15.41 10.63
N MET A 40 11.95 -15.76 11.66
CA MET A 40 12.87 -16.90 11.62
C MET A 40 12.16 -18.24 11.48
N ILE A 41 11.02 -18.43 12.16
CA ILE A 41 10.33 -19.72 12.17
C ILE A 41 9.35 -19.88 11.00
N LEU A 42 8.75 -18.77 10.50
CA LEU A 42 7.75 -18.82 9.43
C LEU A 42 8.31 -19.37 8.12
N GLU A 43 9.61 -19.30 7.85
CA GLU A 43 10.15 -19.89 6.61
C GLU A 43 10.22 -21.41 6.65
N SER A 44 10.21 -22.01 7.84
CA SER A 44 10.33 -23.47 8.02
C SER A 44 9.08 -24.12 8.61
N SER A 45 8.10 -23.34 9.07
CA SER A 45 6.90 -23.89 9.72
C SER A 45 6.03 -24.69 8.73
N PRO A 46 5.42 -25.80 9.15
CA PRO A 46 4.50 -26.54 8.29
C PRO A 46 3.15 -25.79 8.17
N ASN A 47 2.44 -26.02 7.06
CA ASN A 47 1.20 -25.29 6.75
C ASN A 47 0.12 -25.47 7.83
N ASP A 48 -0.02 -26.68 8.35
CA ASP A 48 -0.99 -27.05 9.40
C ASP A 48 -0.76 -26.31 10.73
N ALA A 49 0.46 -25.87 11.01
CA ALA A 49 0.77 -25.06 12.19
C ALA A 49 0.41 -23.57 12.02
N VAL A 50 0.50 -23.03 10.79
CA VAL A 50 0.31 -21.59 10.53
C VAL A 50 -1.12 -21.27 10.07
N GLU A 51 -1.73 -22.13 9.25
CA GLU A 51 -3.07 -21.92 8.68
C GLU A 51 -4.12 -21.52 9.74
N PRO A 52 -4.21 -22.16 10.94
CA PRO A 52 -5.20 -21.81 11.94
C PRO A 52 -5.07 -20.39 12.52
N ILE A 53 -3.88 -19.80 12.45
CA ILE A 53 -3.58 -18.48 13.04
C ILE A 53 -3.22 -17.43 11.97
N LEU A 54 -3.30 -17.77 10.68
CA LEU A 54 -2.85 -16.94 9.56
C LEU A 54 -3.47 -15.54 9.57
N LEU A 55 -4.78 -15.45 9.75
CA LEU A 55 -5.50 -14.16 9.77
C LEU A 55 -5.16 -13.35 11.03
N ASN A 56 -5.00 -14.01 12.17
CA ASN A 56 -4.61 -13.35 13.42
C ASN A 56 -3.20 -12.77 13.33
N LEU A 57 -2.25 -13.50 12.72
CA LEU A 57 -0.91 -13.00 12.43
C LEU A 57 -0.97 -11.82 11.46
N SER A 58 -1.76 -11.93 10.39
CA SER A 58 -1.90 -10.88 9.38
C SER A 58 -2.36 -9.54 9.99
N ILE A 59 -3.37 -9.59 10.87
CA ILE A 59 -3.90 -8.41 11.55
C ILE A 59 -2.84 -7.78 12.48
N ARG A 60 -2.19 -8.59 13.32
CA ARG A 60 -1.19 -8.11 14.29
C ARG A 60 0.03 -7.52 13.61
N LEU A 61 0.55 -8.19 12.58
CA LEU A 61 1.66 -7.68 11.78
C LEU A 61 1.32 -6.34 11.13
N ARG A 62 0.10 -6.15 10.61
CA ARG A 62 -0.32 -4.85 10.09
C ARG A 62 -0.35 -3.77 11.17
N ASN A 63 -0.72 -4.09 12.41
CA ASN A 63 -0.68 -3.10 13.50
C ASN A 63 0.76 -2.68 13.80
N LEU A 64 1.71 -3.63 13.82
CA LEU A 64 3.12 -3.34 14.08
C LEU A 64 3.80 -2.53 12.95
N GLN A 65 3.25 -2.54 11.73
CA GLN A 65 3.73 -1.71 10.61
C GLN A 65 3.54 -0.19 10.85
N THR A 66 2.80 0.24 11.88
CA THR A 66 2.69 1.66 12.26
C THR A 66 3.56 2.05 13.45
N SER A 67 4.44 1.17 13.94
CA SER A 67 5.39 1.52 15.02
C SER A 67 6.37 2.61 14.55
N MET A 68 6.73 3.51 15.47
CA MET A 68 7.81 4.49 15.27
C MET A 68 9.17 3.82 15.07
N ASN A 69 9.35 2.61 15.60
CA ASN A 69 10.55 1.81 15.45
C ASN A 69 10.64 1.23 14.02
N ALA A 70 11.61 1.72 13.24
CA ALA A 70 11.80 1.29 11.86
C ALA A 70 12.11 -0.21 11.73
N LYS A 71 12.84 -0.79 12.71
CA LYS A 71 13.12 -2.23 12.73
C LYS A 71 11.83 -3.04 12.95
N MET A 72 10.94 -2.57 13.83
CA MET A 72 9.62 -3.17 14.00
C MET A 72 8.84 -3.15 12.68
N ARG A 73 8.76 -1.99 12.01
CA ARG A 73 8.06 -1.88 10.71
C ARG A 73 8.66 -2.82 9.68
N ALA A 74 9.98 -2.81 9.50
CA ALA A 74 10.69 -3.65 8.53
C ALA A 74 10.44 -5.14 8.77
N SER A 75 10.60 -5.62 10.01
CA SER A 75 10.33 -7.01 10.37
C SER A 75 8.86 -7.38 10.17
N SER A 76 7.93 -6.47 10.47
CA SER A 76 6.50 -6.72 10.33
C SER A 76 6.04 -6.78 8.88
N PHE A 77 6.57 -5.92 8.01
CA PHE A 77 6.36 -6.03 6.56
C PHE A 77 6.93 -7.34 6.04
N ALA A 78 8.19 -7.66 6.36
CA ALA A 78 8.85 -8.88 5.91
C ALA A 78 8.08 -10.14 6.33
N ALA A 79 7.68 -10.23 7.61
CA ALA A 79 6.90 -11.36 8.12
C ALA A 79 5.54 -11.48 7.43
N PHE A 80 4.85 -10.36 7.17
CA PHE A 80 3.61 -10.36 6.40
C PHE A 80 3.83 -10.91 4.99
N GLY A 81 4.95 -10.56 4.35
CA GLY A 81 5.36 -11.14 3.08
C GLY A 81 5.62 -12.64 3.14
N VAL A 82 6.14 -13.19 4.25
CA VAL A 82 6.30 -14.65 4.42
C VAL A 82 4.95 -15.36 4.55
N LEU A 83 3.93 -14.70 5.12
CA LEU A 83 2.59 -15.27 5.24
C LEU A 83 1.96 -15.65 3.89
N SER A 84 2.44 -15.10 2.76
CA SER A 84 2.01 -15.48 1.42
C SER A 84 2.15 -16.96 1.12
N ASN A 85 3.12 -17.64 1.75
CA ASN A 85 3.35 -19.07 1.57
C ASN A 85 2.20 -19.93 2.12
N TYR A 86 1.42 -19.37 3.05
CA TYR A 86 0.34 -20.04 3.77
C TYR A 86 -1.05 -19.59 3.27
N GLY A 87 -1.11 -18.60 2.40
CA GLY A 87 -2.34 -18.06 1.79
C GLY A 87 -2.95 -18.97 0.73
N ILE A 88 -2.98 -20.28 0.95
CA ILE A 88 -3.49 -21.30 0.03
C ILE A 88 -4.69 -22.03 0.65
N GLY A 89 -5.37 -22.87 -0.14
CA GLY A 89 -6.47 -23.72 0.37
C GLY A 89 -7.65 -22.92 0.90
N ALA A 90 -8.19 -23.34 2.06
CA ALA A 90 -9.42 -22.79 2.63
C ALA A 90 -9.30 -21.33 3.10
N GLN A 91 -8.09 -20.91 3.50
CA GLN A 91 -7.84 -19.54 3.98
C GLN A 91 -7.45 -18.56 2.86
N ARG A 92 -7.32 -19.02 1.61
CA ARG A 92 -6.82 -18.21 0.49
C ARG A 92 -7.59 -16.90 0.33
N GLU A 93 -8.91 -16.95 0.20
CA GLU A 93 -9.72 -15.74 -0.03
C GLU A 93 -9.61 -14.75 1.13
N ALA A 94 -9.73 -15.25 2.36
CA ALA A 94 -9.61 -14.41 3.56
C ALA A 94 -8.22 -13.77 3.68
N PHE A 95 -7.16 -14.49 3.30
CA PHE A 95 -5.80 -13.96 3.27
C PHE A 95 -5.61 -12.91 2.16
N VAL A 96 -6.19 -13.12 0.97
CA VAL A 96 -6.18 -12.13 -0.11
C VAL A 96 -6.88 -10.83 0.32
N GLU A 97 -7.94 -10.89 1.13
CA GLU A 97 -8.51 -9.68 1.76
C GLU A 97 -7.52 -8.99 2.71
N GLN A 98 -6.72 -9.76 3.47
CA GLN A 98 -5.65 -9.18 4.29
C GLN A 98 -4.57 -8.52 3.43
N VAL A 99 -4.26 -9.08 2.26
CA VAL A 99 -3.34 -8.50 1.28
C VAL A 99 -3.89 -7.17 0.78
N HIS A 100 -5.13 -7.12 0.29
CA HIS A 100 -5.79 -5.88 -0.14
C HIS A 100 -5.74 -4.79 0.95
N ALA A 101 -6.01 -5.15 2.20
CA ALA A 101 -5.92 -4.22 3.33
C ALA A 101 -4.50 -3.70 3.60
N ALA A 102 -3.44 -4.44 3.22
CA ALA A 102 -2.05 -4.05 3.41
C ALA A 102 -1.46 -3.27 2.21
N VAL A 103 -2.00 -3.46 1.00
CA VAL A 103 -1.42 -2.92 -0.25
C VAL A 103 -1.18 -1.41 -0.22
N PRO A 104 -2.15 -0.55 0.16
CA PRO A 104 -1.91 0.90 0.18
C PRO A 104 -0.70 1.24 1.07
N ARG A 105 -0.65 0.70 2.28
CA ARG A 105 0.46 0.96 3.22
C ARG A 105 1.81 0.48 2.68
N LEU A 106 1.87 -0.71 2.07
CA LEU A 106 3.07 -1.24 1.43
C LEU A 106 3.58 -0.30 0.32
N VAL A 107 2.68 0.17 -0.54
CA VAL A 107 3.00 1.11 -1.63
C VAL A 107 3.53 2.44 -1.08
N LEU A 108 2.96 2.94 0.01
CA LEU A 108 3.41 4.17 0.65
C LEU A 108 4.78 4.05 1.32
N HIS A 109 5.15 2.85 1.79
CA HIS A 109 6.43 2.59 2.46
C HIS A 109 7.54 2.09 1.53
N LEU A 110 7.27 1.94 0.22
CA LEU A 110 8.31 1.71 -0.79
C LEU A 110 9.38 2.82 -0.81
N HIS A 111 9.04 4.00 -0.32
CA HIS A 111 9.94 5.13 -0.15
C HIS A 111 9.87 5.68 1.29
N ASP A 112 10.08 4.81 2.28
CA ASP A 112 10.28 5.16 3.71
C ASP A 112 11.67 5.76 3.96
N GLU A 113 11.92 6.58 4.98
CA GLU A 113 13.28 7.07 5.30
C GLU A 113 14.27 5.94 5.59
N ASP A 114 13.80 4.84 6.17
CA ASP A 114 14.62 3.68 6.49
C ASP A 114 14.70 2.68 5.32
N ILE A 115 15.93 2.40 4.88
CA ILE A 115 16.21 1.52 3.74
C ILE A 115 15.73 0.08 3.99
N SER A 116 15.79 -0.40 5.23
CA SER A 116 15.32 -1.74 5.57
C SER A 116 13.80 -1.88 5.40
N VAL A 117 13.05 -0.82 5.71
CA VAL A 117 11.60 -0.76 5.49
C VAL A 117 11.28 -0.76 3.99
N ARG A 118 12.01 0.03 3.18
CA ARG A 118 11.85 0.02 1.72
C ARG A 118 12.04 -1.39 1.15
N GLN A 119 13.11 -2.06 1.57
CA GLN A 119 13.43 -3.39 1.08
C GLN A 119 12.40 -4.43 1.51
N ALA A 120 11.94 -4.37 2.76
CA ALA A 120 10.88 -5.24 3.26
C ALA A 120 9.58 -5.04 2.46
N CYS A 121 9.20 -3.80 2.15
CA CYS A 121 8.01 -3.51 1.35
C CYS A 121 8.15 -4.04 -0.09
N ARG A 122 9.30 -3.83 -0.75
CA ARG A 122 9.55 -4.35 -2.10
C ARG A 122 9.46 -5.87 -2.17
N ASN A 123 10.12 -6.55 -1.22
CA ASN A 123 10.08 -8.01 -1.15
C ASN A 123 8.68 -8.53 -0.84
N THR A 124 7.94 -7.84 0.03
CA THR A 124 6.57 -8.22 0.40
C THR A 124 5.62 -8.07 -0.79
N LEU A 125 5.67 -6.94 -1.51
CA LEU A 125 4.84 -6.72 -2.71
C LEU A 125 5.09 -7.78 -3.77
N LYS A 126 6.35 -8.16 -4.02
CA LYS A 126 6.72 -9.26 -4.93
C LYS A 126 6.09 -10.61 -4.55
N ARG A 127 5.90 -10.86 -3.25
CA ARG A 127 5.29 -12.10 -2.75
C ARG A 127 3.76 -12.07 -2.78
N VAL A 128 3.14 -10.93 -2.46
CA VAL A 128 1.68 -10.86 -2.28
C VAL A 128 0.90 -10.47 -3.54
N PHE A 129 1.48 -9.71 -4.48
CA PHE A 129 0.79 -9.34 -5.73
C PHE A 129 0.40 -10.54 -6.59
N PRO A 130 1.22 -11.60 -6.75
CA PRO A 130 0.82 -12.80 -7.48
C PRO A 130 -0.45 -13.46 -6.93
N LEU A 131 -0.73 -13.34 -5.62
CA LEU A 131 -1.92 -13.93 -4.99
C LEU A 131 -3.21 -13.21 -5.35
N MET A 132 -3.12 -11.97 -5.83
CA MET A 132 -4.27 -11.18 -6.24
C MET A 132 -4.76 -11.53 -7.65
N GLU A 133 -3.99 -12.33 -8.41
CA GLU A 133 -4.33 -12.81 -9.76
C GLU A 133 -4.67 -11.69 -10.77
N ILE A 134 -3.96 -10.57 -10.66
CA ILE A 134 -4.10 -9.44 -11.59
C ILE A 134 -2.79 -9.28 -12.36
N GLU A 135 -2.77 -9.77 -13.60
CA GLU A 135 -1.58 -9.76 -14.45
C GLU A 135 -0.97 -8.35 -14.61
N GLY A 136 -1.82 -7.32 -14.70
CA GLY A 136 -1.40 -5.92 -14.80
C GLY A 136 -0.52 -5.44 -13.64
N LEU A 137 -0.61 -6.06 -12.46
CA LEU A 137 0.18 -5.69 -11.29
C LEU A 137 1.61 -6.26 -11.31
N LEU A 138 1.89 -7.27 -12.14
CA LEU A 138 3.21 -7.91 -12.17
C LEU A 138 4.24 -7.13 -13.00
N GLY A 139 3.78 -6.42 -14.04
CA GLY A 139 4.65 -5.59 -14.88
C GLY A 139 5.41 -4.52 -14.09
N PRO A 140 4.71 -3.67 -13.30
CA PRO A 140 5.34 -2.62 -12.50
C PRO A 140 6.39 -3.12 -11.49
N LEU A 141 6.31 -4.37 -11.02
CA LEU A 141 7.26 -4.91 -10.03
C LEU A 141 8.67 -5.18 -10.60
N ASN A 142 8.81 -5.19 -11.92
CA ASN A 142 10.07 -5.49 -12.62
C ASN A 142 10.69 -4.24 -13.25
N THR A 143 10.12 -3.06 -13.06
CA THR A 143 10.64 -1.82 -13.61
C THR A 143 11.84 -1.30 -12.80
N HIS A 144 12.70 -0.53 -13.45
CA HIS A 144 13.75 0.22 -12.75
C HIS A 144 13.16 1.19 -11.71
N SER A 145 11.96 1.74 -11.97
CA SER A 145 11.27 2.63 -11.04
C SER A 145 10.94 1.97 -9.70
N PHE A 146 10.54 0.69 -9.70
CA PHE A 146 10.25 -0.06 -8.48
C PHE A 146 11.49 -0.37 -7.63
N LEU A 147 12.64 -0.57 -8.27
CA LEU A 147 13.90 -0.94 -7.59
C LEU A 147 14.71 0.28 -7.13
N SER A 148 14.37 1.47 -7.62
CA SER A 148 15.14 2.68 -7.36
C SER A 148 14.81 3.31 -6.01
N ASP A 149 15.84 3.85 -5.35
CA ASP A 149 15.68 4.67 -4.14
C ASP A 149 15.50 6.16 -4.44
N HIS A 150 15.44 6.57 -5.72
CA HIS A 150 15.20 7.97 -6.11
C HIS A 150 13.70 8.32 -6.06
N ARG A 151 13.38 9.50 -5.52
CA ARG A 151 11.99 9.96 -5.35
C ARG A 151 11.24 10.07 -6.67
N SER A 152 11.86 10.60 -7.73
CA SER A 152 11.23 10.74 -9.06
C SER A 152 10.86 9.38 -9.65
N ASN A 153 11.76 8.40 -9.55
CA ASN A 153 11.51 7.04 -10.03
C ASN A 153 10.38 6.38 -9.24
N TYR A 154 10.33 6.57 -7.92
CA TYR A 154 9.22 6.11 -7.10
C TYR A 154 7.89 6.80 -7.48
N GLU A 155 7.89 8.10 -7.77
CA GLU A 155 6.71 8.82 -8.26
C GLU A 155 6.22 8.27 -9.62
N ASP A 156 7.13 7.90 -10.51
CA ASP A 156 6.79 7.23 -11.77
C ASP A 156 6.10 5.88 -11.51
N PHE A 157 6.67 5.07 -10.61
CA PHE A 157 6.04 3.83 -10.17
C PHE A 157 4.65 4.06 -9.56
N LEU A 158 4.47 5.11 -8.74
CA LEU A 158 3.17 5.43 -8.15
C LEU A 158 2.09 5.73 -9.20
N ARG A 159 2.44 6.44 -10.28
CA ARG A 159 1.49 6.70 -11.37
C ARG A 159 1.16 5.43 -12.12
N ASP A 160 2.15 4.59 -12.39
CA ASP A 160 1.96 3.31 -13.08
C ASP A 160 1.07 2.38 -12.27
N ILE A 161 1.33 2.21 -10.96
CA ILE A 161 0.53 1.32 -10.12
C ILE A 161 -0.87 1.88 -9.84
N ALA A 162 -1.02 3.22 -9.69
CA ALA A 162 -2.33 3.86 -9.59
C ALA A 162 -3.18 3.55 -10.83
N LYS A 163 -2.59 3.64 -12.02
CA LYS A 163 -3.26 3.27 -13.27
C LYS A 163 -3.73 1.81 -13.24
N GLN A 164 -2.89 0.88 -12.80
CA GLN A 164 -3.28 -0.53 -12.71
C GLN A 164 -4.42 -0.75 -11.71
N PHE A 165 -4.42 -0.08 -10.56
CA PHE A 165 -5.51 -0.21 -9.58
C PHE A 165 -6.84 0.35 -10.10
N ILE A 166 -6.82 1.51 -10.75
CA ILE A 166 -8.06 2.07 -11.32
C ILE A 166 -8.59 1.19 -12.47
N GLN A 167 -7.71 0.64 -13.30
CA GLN A 167 -8.11 -0.16 -14.47
C GLN A 167 -8.56 -1.58 -14.11
N HIS A 168 -7.86 -2.24 -13.19
CA HIS A 168 -8.07 -3.66 -12.91
C HIS A 168 -8.74 -3.94 -11.56
N LEU A 169 -8.82 -2.95 -10.68
CA LEU A 169 -9.44 -3.07 -9.35
C LEU A 169 -10.44 -1.94 -9.06
N PRO A 170 -11.38 -1.61 -9.97
CA PRO A 170 -12.32 -0.50 -9.75
C PRO A 170 -13.16 -0.68 -8.48
N SER A 171 -13.56 -1.91 -8.14
CA SER A 171 -14.32 -2.21 -6.92
C SER A 171 -13.54 -1.97 -5.61
N ARG A 172 -12.21 -1.83 -5.69
CA ARG A 172 -11.33 -1.54 -4.53
C ARG A 172 -10.84 -0.11 -4.49
N ALA A 173 -11.10 0.68 -5.52
CA ALA A 173 -10.61 2.05 -5.63
C ALA A 173 -11.01 2.88 -4.41
N ASP A 174 -12.24 2.74 -3.93
CA ASP A 174 -12.73 3.42 -2.72
C ASP A 174 -11.93 3.03 -1.47
N THR A 175 -11.79 1.74 -1.18
CA THR A 175 -11.02 1.26 -0.01
C THR A 175 -9.55 1.67 -0.06
N TYR A 176 -8.93 1.64 -1.24
CA TYR A 176 -7.55 2.07 -1.42
C TYR A 176 -7.39 3.58 -1.26
N MET A 177 -8.33 4.37 -1.77
CA MET A 177 -8.36 5.82 -1.56
C MET A 177 -8.54 6.15 -0.08
N ALA A 178 -9.52 5.54 0.60
CA ALA A 178 -9.76 5.75 2.03
C ALA A 178 -8.51 5.44 2.87
N SER A 179 -7.87 4.28 2.64
CA SER A 179 -6.65 3.90 3.36
C SER A 179 -5.48 4.84 3.05
N THR A 180 -5.37 5.34 1.82
CA THR A 180 -4.32 6.30 1.42
C THR A 180 -4.55 7.66 2.07
N VAL A 181 -5.78 8.16 2.10
CA VAL A 181 -6.16 9.44 2.72
C VAL A 181 -5.91 9.42 4.23
N GLN A 182 -6.17 8.29 4.91
CA GLN A 182 -5.81 8.13 6.33
C GLN A 182 -4.32 8.33 6.60
N ALA A 183 -3.44 8.03 5.63
CA ALA A 183 -2.00 8.21 5.77
C ALA A 183 -1.55 9.69 5.67
N PHE A 184 -2.46 10.63 5.39
CA PHE A 184 -2.15 12.06 5.47
C PHE A 184 -1.79 12.54 6.88
N ASP A 185 -2.24 11.80 7.91
CA ASP A 185 -1.97 12.05 9.32
C ASP A 185 -0.85 11.16 9.86
N ALA A 186 -0.14 10.42 9.00
CA ALA A 186 1.00 9.60 9.42
C ALA A 186 2.10 10.45 10.07
N PRO A 187 2.79 9.96 11.11
CA PRO A 187 3.81 10.74 11.82
C PRO A 187 5.07 11.02 10.97
N TRP A 188 5.26 10.30 9.85
CA TRP A 188 6.40 10.48 8.95
C TRP A 188 6.05 11.38 7.77
N PRO A 189 6.71 12.55 7.62
CA PRO A 189 6.45 13.47 6.51
C PRO A 189 6.60 12.83 5.12
N ILE A 190 7.56 11.91 4.95
CA ILE A 190 7.73 11.21 3.68
C ILE A 190 6.51 10.34 3.34
N ILE A 191 5.91 9.67 4.32
CA ILE A 191 4.73 8.82 4.12
C ILE A 191 3.51 9.67 3.81
N GLN A 192 3.37 10.84 4.45
CA GLN A 192 2.33 11.82 4.08
C GLN A 192 2.51 12.27 2.62
N ALA A 193 3.74 12.61 2.22
CA ALA A 193 4.03 13.04 0.84
C ALA A 193 3.73 11.91 -0.16
N ASN A 194 4.10 10.67 0.16
CA ASN A 194 3.79 9.50 -0.66
C ASN A 194 2.28 9.31 -0.82
N ALA A 195 1.53 9.45 0.27
CA ALA A 195 0.07 9.34 0.27
C ALA A 195 -0.57 10.41 -0.61
N ILE A 196 -0.15 11.67 -0.45
CA ILE A 196 -0.65 12.82 -1.22
C ILE A 196 -0.44 12.59 -2.72
N TYR A 197 0.75 12.17 -3.12
CA TYR A 197 1.06 11.93 -4.52
C TYR A 197 0.24 10.77 -5.08
N PHE A 198 0.14 9.68 -4.32
CA PHE A 198 -0.57 8.47 -4.74
C PHE A 198 -2.08 8.69 -4.89
N SER A 199 -2.74 9.32 -3.90
CA SER A 199 -4.17 9.65 -3.97
C SER A 199 -4.46 10.59 -5.13
N SER A 200 -3.59 11.57 -5.37
CA SER A 200 -3.76 12.53 -6.46
C SER A 200 -3.56 11.86 -7.83
N SER A 201 -2.64 10.91 -7.92
CA SER A 201 -2.45 10.08 -9.12
C SER A 201 -3.69 9.23 -9.40
N MET A 202 -4.22 8.53 -8.40
CA MET A 202 -5.47 7.75 -8.53
C MET A 202 -6.65 8.63 -8.97
N LEU A 203 -6.83 9.80 -8.35
CA LEU A 203 -7.88 10.74 -8.74
C LEU A 203 -7.72 11.27 -10.16
N SER A 204 -6.51 11.65 -10.56
CA SER A 204 -6.23 12.17 -11.91
C SER A 204 -6.43 11.14 -13.03
N LEU A 205 -6.46 9.85 -12.68
CA LEU A 205 -6.64 8.73 -13.60
C LEU A 205 -8.05 8.12 -13.52
N SER A 206 -8.88 8.55 -12.57
CA SER A 206 -10.20 7.97 -12.34
C SER A 206 -11.27 8.65 -13.19
N ASP A 207 -12.03 7.84 -13.91
CA ASP A 207 -13.26 8.28 -14.59
C ASP A 207 -14.52 8.02 -13.73
N ASP A 208 -14.35 7.39 -12.54
CA ASP A 208 -15.44 7.06 -11.62
C ASP A 208 -15.96 8.31 -10.88
N GLN A 209 -17.17 8.72 -11.24
CA GLN A 209 -17.83 9.90 -10.66
C GLN A 209 -18.07 9.80 -9.16
N HIS A 210 -18.27 8.59 -8.61
CA HIS A 210 -18.45 8.40 -7.18
C HIS A 210 -17.15 8.66 -6.43
N ILE A 211 -16.05 8.09 -6.90
CA ILE A 211 -14.71 8.32 -6.33
C ILE A 211 -14.33 9.80 -6.41
N LEU A 212 -14.55 10.43 -7.57
CA LEU A 212 -14.27 11.86 -7.74
C LEU A 212 -15.11 12.71 -6.79
N ALA A 213 -16.41 12.45 -6.67
CA ALA A 213 -17.30 13.20 -5.79
C ALA A 213 -16.93 13.08 -4.31
N LEU A 214 -16.52 11.89 -3.86
CA LEU A 214 -16.13 11.66 -2.46
C LEU A 214 -14.79 12.32 -2.11
N TYR A 215 -13.78 12.15 -2.95
CA TYR A 215 -12.40 12.41 -2.55
C TYR A 215 -11.78 13.66 -3.17
N TYR A 216 -12.25 14.14 -4.32
CA TYR A 216 -11.58 15.24 -5.03
C TYR A 216 -11.50 16.50 -4.18
N THR A 217 -12.63 16.98 -3.65
CA THR A 217 -12.68 18.19 -2.82
C THR A 217 -11.88 18.04 -1.53
N GLN A 218 -11.94 16.87 -0.90
CA GLN A 218 -11.19 16.57 0.32
C GLN A 218 -9.68 16.63 0.07
N VAL A 219 -9.19 15.90 -0.94
CA VAL A 219 -7.77 15.86 -1.28
C VAL A 219 -7.31 17.25 -1.72
N PHE A 220 -8.02 17.90 -2.64
CA PHE A 220 -7.68 19.23 -3.13
C PHE A 220 -7.56 20.27 -2.00
N GLY A 221 -8.54 20.32 -1.09
CA GLY A 221 -8.51 21.22 0.06
C GLY A 221 -7.30 20.97 0.96
N LEU A 222 -6.96 19.70 1.19
CA LEU A 222 -5.77 19.33 1.95
C LEU A 222 -4.46 19.74 1.24
N LEU A 223 -4.36 19.60 -0.08
CA LEU A 223 -3.20 20.06 -0.85
C LEU A 223 -2.97 21.56 -0.65
N VAL A 224 -4.02 22.36 -0.86
CA VAL A 224 -3.95 23.82 -0.70
C VAL A 224 -3.55 24.20 0.72
N GLY A 225 -4.12 23.54 1.73
CA GLY A 225 -3.79 23.76 3.13
C GLY A 225 -2.34 23.43 3.47
N LYS A 226 -1.88 22.21 3.14
CA LYS A 226 -0.53 21.73 3.49
C LYS A 226 0.57 22.38 2.66
N MET A 227 0.31 22.77 1.40
CA MET A 227 1.29 23.43 0.54
C MET A 227 1.87 24.71 1.16
N SER A 228 1.04 25.51 1.84
CA SER A 228 1.48 26.77 2.47
C SER A 228 1.85 26.65 3.94
N ARG A 229 1.34 25.62 4.65
CA ARG A 229 1.40 25.56 6.12
C ARG A 229 2.21 24.39 6.69
N SER A 230 2.50 23.36 5.89
CA SER A 230 3.25 22.21 6.37
C SER A 230 4.66 22.64 6.80
N PRO A 231 5.17 22.20 7.96
CA PRO A 231 6.56 22.47 8.36
C PRO A 231 7.55 21.73 7.45
N ASP A 232 7.15 20.59 6.88
CA ASP A 232 8.03 19.73 6.09
C ASP A 232 8.09 20.15 4.62
N ALA A 233 9.31 20.41 4.14
CA ALA A 233 9.56 20.83 2.75
C ALA A 233 9.11 19.78 1.73
N VAL A 234 9.30 18.49 2.03
CA VAL A 234 8.89 17.38 1.14
C VAL A 234 7.37 17.37 0.94
N VAL A 235 6.60 17.59 2.01
CA VAL A 235 5.14 17.65 1.94
C VAL A 235 4.70 18.85 1.12
N ARG A 236 5.29 20.04 1.34
CA ARG A 236 4.97 21.24 0.55
C ARG A 236 5.25 21.05 -0.94
N ALA A 237 6.44 20.53 -1.28
CA ALA A 237 6.84 20.27 -2.66
C ALA A 237 5.93 19.24 -3.34
N THR A 238 5.61 18.15 -2.65
CA THR A 238 4.72 17.13 -3.18
C THR A 238 3.28 17.63 -3.33
N CYS A 239 2.78 18.49 -2.43
CA CYS A 239 1.46 19.13 -2.61
C CYS A 239 1.41 19.97 -3.91
N SER A 240 2.46 20.73 -4.20
CA SER A 240 2.57 21.53 -5.43
C SER A 240 2.55 20.64 -6.68
N ALA A 241 3.35 19.56 -6.68
CA ALA A 241 3.38 18.60 -7.78
C ALA A 241 2.01 17.89 -7.98
N ALA A 242 1.39 17.46 -6.88
CA ALA A 242 0.09 16.80 -6.87
C ALA A 242 -1.04 17.71 -7.35
N LEU A 243 -1.01 19.00 -6.98
CA LEU A 243 -1.96 19.99 -7.49
C LEU A 243 -1.87 20.10 -9.02
N GLY A 244 -0.65 20.06 -9.57
CA GLY A 244 -0.42 20.03 -11.02
C GLY A 244 -1.04 18.81 -11.72
N LEU A 245 -1.10 17.64 -11.06
CA LEU A 245 -1.77 16.44 -11.60
C LEU A 245 -3.30 16.66 -11.67
N LEU A 246 -3.89 17.17 -10.59
CA LEU A 246 -5.35 17.37 -10.50
C LEU A 246 -5.87 18.48 -11.42
N LEU A 247 -5.10 19.58 -11.59
CA LEU A 247 -5.50 20.68 -12.46
C LEU A 247 -5.47 20.31 -13.95
N LYS A 248 -4.46 19.54 -14.38
CA LYS A 248 -4.40 19.01 -15.76
C LYS A 248 -5.60 18.11 -16.07
N PHE A 249 -6.06 17.34 -15.09
CA PHE A 249 -7.27 16.54 -15.24
C PHE A 249 -8.51 17.42 -15.45
N THR A 250 -8.70 18.45 -14.61
CA THR A 250 -9.83 19.37 -14.74
C THR A 250 -9.85 20.10 -16.08
N SER A 251 -8.70 20.54 -16.60
CA SER A 251 -8.63 21.15 -17.94
C SER A 251 -9.03 20.17 -19.04
N LEU A 252 -8.57 18.91 -18.97
CA LEU A 252 -8.94 17.88 -19.95
C LEU A 252 -10.44 17.54 -19.90
N CYS A 253 -11.06 17.54 -18.72
CA CYS A 253 -12.50 17.37 -18.58
C CYS A 253 -13.28 18.53 -19.20
N LEU A 254 -12.86 19.78 -18.97
CA LEU A 254 -13.48 20.97 -19.56
C LEU A 254 -13.40 20.92 -21.10
N ASP A 255 -12.23 20.58 -21.66
CA ASP A 255 -12.04 20.44 -23.10
C ASP A 255 -12.91 19.33 -23.72
N ARG A 256 -13.09 18.19 -23.03
CA ARG A 256 -13.98 17.10 -23.46
C ARG A 256 -15.46 17.51 -23.47
N VAL A 257 -15.90 18.30 -22.48
CA VAL A 257 -17.27 18.81 -22.43
C VAL A 257 -17.52 19.82 -23.55
N ASP A 258 -16.56 20.70 -23.85
CA ASP A 258 -16.70 21.68 -24.92
C ASP A 258 -16.65 21.06 -26.32
N SER A 259 -15.86 19.99 -26.51
CA SER A 259 -15.83 19.24 -27.77
C SER A 259 -17.08 18.37 -27.98
N GLY A 260 -17.64 17.79 -26.91
CA GLY A 260 -18.93 17.10 -26.97
C GLY A 260 -20.11 18.03 -27.31
N ARG A 261 -20.08 19.28 -26.84
CA ARG A 261 -21.09 20.30 -27.20
C ARG A 261 -21.00 20.76 -28.66
N ARG A 262 -19.81 20.80 -29.26
CA ARG A 262 -19.63 21.16 -30.68
C ARG A 262 -20.16 20.11 -31.65
N ASN A 263 -20.16 18.83 -31.28
CA ASN A 263 -20.64 17.73 -32.14
C ASN A 263 -22.16 17.52 -32.11
N HIS A 264 -22.91 18.29 -31.29
CA HIS A 264 -24.37 18.19 -31.15
C HIS A 264 -25.18 19.31 -31.81
N ASN A 265 -24.58 20.09 -32.73
CA ASN A 265 -25.36 20.92 -33.65
C ASN A 265 -25.67 20.13 -34.92
N PRO A 266 -26.86 19.50 -35.08
CA PRO A 266 -27.29 19.07 -36.40
C PRO A 266 -27.47 20.33 -37.25
N GLU A 267 -26.77 20.38 -38.38
CA GLU A 267 -27.04 21.35 -39.44
C GLU A 267 -28.53 21.27 -39.77
N SER A 268 -29.28 22.33 -39.45
CA SER A 268 -30.63 22.49 -39.98
C SER A 268 -30.49 22.71 -41.48
N THR A 269 -30.73 21.68 -42.26
CA THR A 269 -31.04 21.78 -43.69
C THR A 269 -32.19 22.77 -43.85
N LYS A 270 -31.91 23.89 -44.51
CA LYS A 270 -32.94 24.81 -45.00
C LYS A 270 -33.47 24.25 -46.32
N ASP A 271 -34.78 24.00 -46.35
CA ASP A 271 -35.58 24.00 -47.57
C ASP A 271 -35.65 25.42 -48.18
#